data_AF-A0A9E6EQ98-F1
#
_entry.id   AF-A0A9E6EQ98-F1
#
_cell.length_a   1.000
_cell.length_b   1.000
_cell.length_c   1.000
_cell.angle_alpha   90.00
_cell.angle_beta   90.00
_cell.angle_gamma   90.00
#
_symmetry.space_group_name_H-M   'P 1'
#
loop_
_entity.id
_entity.type
_entity.pdbx_description
1 polymer ?
#
loop_
_entity_poly.entity_id
_entity_poly.type
_entity_poly.pdbx_seq_one_letter_code
_entity_poly.pdbx_strand_id
1 'polypeptide(L)'
;SIVMGIVVLFSLDNSPKDASWLSSDEKKLLLERYQRDEMARTALGSASCSARAAFRNPKIWVLSLIYFAIVMGLYGISFWLPQIIKETITPDEKAIGLISAVPWLVSAAAMVANGIHSDRTGERRWHIAGPSLIGTVAFLVSAMPSVTGWYGLLSLCFATAGIMSALSCFWSLPSGILSGTAAAAGIALVNSFGNTAGYVSPQIVGIIRDATGHSMVPVLYLFSASLLIAAILVLFVTREPAGG
;
A
#
# COMPACT_ATOMS: atom_id res chain seq x y z
N SER A 1 11.45 -13.11 -12.98
CA SER A 1 11.76 -11.67 -12.89
C SER A 1 12.85 -11.19 -13.84
N ILE A 2 13.94 -11.94 -14.05
CA ILE A 2 15.04 -11.53 -14.97
C ILE A 2 14.57 -11.43 -16.43
N VAL A 3 13.88 -12.46 -16.94
CA VAL A 3 13.37 -12.48 -18.33
C VAL A 3 12.36 -11.36 -18.58
N MET A 4 11.43 -11.15 -17.66
CA MET A 4 10.47 -10.03 -17.71
C MET A 4 11.18 -8.66 -17.64
N GLY A 5 12.24 -8.55 -16.83
CA GLY A 5 13.07 -7.35 -16.75
C GLY A 5 13.83 -7.04 -18.05
N ILE A 6 14.34 -8.07 -18.74
CA ILE A 6 14.96 -7.93 -20.07
C ILE A 6 13.91 -7.48 -21.11
N VAL A 7 12.73 -8.12 -21.12
CA VAL A 7 11.64 -7.75 -22.05
C VAL A 7 11.18 -6.30 -21.84
N VAL A 8 11.04 -5.85 -20.59
CA VAL A 8 10.69 -4.47 -20.26
C VAL A 8 11.78 -3.48 -20.71
N LEU A 9 13.06 -3.80 -20.49
CA LEU A 9 14.19 -2.96 -20.92
C LEU A 9 14.21 -2.72 -22.44
N PHE A 10 13.74 -3.69 -23.24
CA PHE A 10 13.71 -3.57 -24.70
C PHE A 10 12.36 -3.13 -25.27
N SER A 11 11.26 -3.24 -24.51
CA SER A 11 9.90 -2.97 -25.02
C SER A 11 9.24 -1.71 -24.45
N LEU A 12 9.74 -1.13 -23.35
CA LEU A 12 9.21 0.13 -22.81
C LEU A 12 10.08 1.31 -23.26
N ASP A 13 9.61 2.04 -24.26
CA ASP A 13 10.19 3.32 -24.68
C ASP A 13 9.95 4.39 -23.60
N ASN A 14 11.01 5.10 -23.18
CA ASN A 14 10.99 6.06 -22.06
C ASN A 14 10.20 7.35 -22.34
N SER A 15 9.75 7.56 -23.58
CA SER A 15 9.04 8.77 -24.00
C SER A 15 8.06 8.45 -25.13
N PRO A 16 6.87 9.09 -25.19
CA PRO A 16 5.95 8.97 -26.32
C PRO A 16 6.59 9.34 -27.67
N LYS A 17 7.67 10.13 -27.67
CA LYS A 17 8.46 10.48 -28.86
C LYS A 17 9.17 9.25 -29.45
N ASP A 18 9.71 8.41 -28.57
CA ASP A 18 10.56 7.27 -28.91
C ASP A 18 9.74 6.00 -29.19
N ALA A 19 8.46 6.00 -28.84
CA ALA A 19 7.53 4.89 -29.04
C ALA A 19 7.41 4.50 -30.53
N SER A 20 8.02 3.39 -30.94
CA SER A 20 8.00 2.93 -32.34
C SER A 20 6.65 2.37 -32.80
N TRP A 21 5.76 2.03 -31.85
CA TRP A 21 4.47 1.39 -32.07
C TRP A 21 3.28 2.37 -32.19
N LEU A 22 3.50 3.66 -31.94
CA LEU A 22 2.49 4.72 -32.01
C LEU A 22 2.49 5.41 -33.37
N SER A 23 1.32 5.58 -33.98
CA SER A 23 1.19 6.36 -35.23
C SER A 23 1.49 7.84 -35.01
N SER A 24 1.91 8.55 -36.06
CA SER A 24 2.29 9.97 -35.99
C SER A 24 1.19 10.86 -35.39
N ASP A 25 -0.08 10.54 -35.64
CA ASP A 25 -1.23 11.27 -35.11
C ASP A 25 -1.47 10.99 -33.62
N GLU A 26 -1.31 9.73 -33.17
CA GLU A 26 -1.40 9.39 -31.75
C GLU A 26 -0.23 9.97 -30.95
N LYS A 27 0.98 9.99 -31.51
CA LYS A 27 2.14 10.68 -30.91
C LYS A 27 1.86 12.16 -30.69
N LYS A 28 1.27 12.82 -31.69
CA LYS A 28 0.92 14.24 -31.60
C LYS A 28 -0.17 14.49 -30.55
N LEU A 29 -1.21 13.66 -30.53
CA LEU A 29 -2.29 13.74 -29.53
C LEU A 29 -1.75 13.53 -28.10
N LEU A 30 -0.86 12.55 -27.90
CA LEU A 30 -0.22 12.29 -26.61
C LEU A 30 0.72 13.42 -26.20
N LEU A 31 1.49 13.99 -27.14
CA LEU A 31 2.34 15.15 -26.85
C LEU A 31 1.52 16.37 -26.44
N GLU A 32 0.43 16.66 -27.12
CA GLU A 32 -0.45 17.78 -26.81
C GLU A 32 -1.12 17.60 -25.44
N ARG A 33 -1.58 16.39 -25.11
CA ARG A 33 -2.10 16.06 -23.77
C ARG A 33 -1.02 16.17 -22.69
N TYR A 34 0.17 15.63 -22.96
CA TYR A 34 1.30 15.70 -22.04
C TYR A 34 1.72 17.15 -21.76
N GLN A 35 1.81 17.99 -22.81
CA GLN A 35 2.10 19.42 -22.66
C GLN A 35 1.00 20.17 -21.92
N ARG A 36 -0.27 19.82 -22.15
CA ARG A 36 -1.41 20.43 -21.45
C ARG A 36 -1.42 20.06 -19.95
N ASP A 37 -1.11 18.81 -19.61
CA ASP A 37 -0.95 18.35 -18.23
C ASP A 37 0.27 18.98 -17.54
N GLU A 38 1.40 19.09 -18.26
CA GLU A 38 2.61 19.77 -17.77
C GLU A 38 2.33 21.25 -17.48
N MET A 39 1.64 21.96 -18.38
CA MET A 39 1.24 23.36 -18.18
C MET A 39 0.25 23.54 -17.02
N ALA A 40 -0.77 22.67 -16.91
CA ALA A 40 -1.72 22.71 -15.79
C ALA A 40 -1.02 22.46 -14.44
N ARG A 41 -0.04 21.56 -14.40
CA ARG A 41 0.78 21.26 -13.21
C ARG A 41 1.75 22.38 -12.86
N THR A 42 2.29 23.06 -13.87
CA THR A 42 3.19 24.22 -13.70
C THR A 42 2.42 25.42 -13.16
N ALA A 43 1.19 25.65 -13.63
CA ALA A 43 0.30 26.70 -13.13
C ALA A 43 -0.12 26.50 -11.66
N LEU A 44 -0.16 25.24 -11.18
CA LEU A 44 -0.38 24.88 -9.78
C LEU A 44 0.89 24.99 -8.90
N GLY A 45 1.99 25.55 -9.42
CA GLY A 45 3.24 25.74 -8.68
C GLY A 45 4.13 24.49 -8.59
N SER A 46 3.80 23.41 -9.31
CA SER A 46 4.56 22.15 -9.29
C SER A 46 5.74 22.14 -10.29
N ALA A 47 6.27 23.31 -10.62
CA ALA A 47 7.36 23.48 -11.59
C ALA A 47 8.70 23.03 -10.99
N SER A 48 9.32 22.00 -11.59
CA SER A 48 10.74 21.61 -11.43
C SER A 48 11.31 21.74 -10.01
N CYS A 49 10.73 20.98 -9.07
CA CYS A 49 11.30 20.91 -7.73
C CYS A 49 12.53 19.97 -7.74
N SER A 50 13.70 20.52 -7.41
CA SER A 50 14.92 19.76 -7.14
C SER A 50 14.65 18.58 -6.19
N ALA A 51 15.37 17.47 -6.31
CA ALA A 51 15.25 16.31 -5.41
C ALA A 51 15.28 16.70 -3.92
N ARG A 52 16.00 17.77 -3.55
CA ARG A 52 16.04 18.34 -2.19
C ARG A 52 14.68 18.88 -1.71
N ALA A 53 13.84 19.38 -2.61
CA ALA A 53 12.50 19.86 -2.28
C ALA A 53 11.57 18.72 -1.84
N ALA A 54 11.80 17.49 -2.31
CA ALA A 54 11.06 16.31 -1.86
C ALA A 54 11.26 16.09 -0.34
N PHE A 55 12.50 16.17 0.15
CA PHE A 55 12.80 16.02 1.58
C PHE A 55 12.20 17.13 2.47
N ARG A 56 11.99 18.32 1.92
CA ARG A 56 11.41 19.47 2.64
C ARG A 56 9.89 19.50 2.62
N ASN A 57 9.23 18.67 1.80
CA ASN A 57 7.78 18.68 1.70
C ASN A 57 7.18 17.81 2.83
N PRO A 58 6.42 18.40 3.78
CA PRO A 58 5.82 17.64 4.88
C PRO A 58 4.82 16.58 4.39
N LYS A 59 4.19 16.76 3.22
CA LYS A 59 3.27 15.76 2.65
C LYS A 59 3.98 14.45 2.33
N ILE A 60 5.26 14.48 1.92
CA ILE A 60 6.04 13.26 1.66
C ILE A 60 6.24 12.48 2.95
N TRP A 61 6.53 13.14 4.07
CA TRP A 61 6.67 12.45 5.35
C TRP A 61 5.37 11.83 5.85
N VAL A 62 4.23 12.49 5.63
CA VAL A 62 2.92 11.88 5.96
C VAL A 62 2.62 10.71 5.05
N LEU A 63 2.91 10.78 3.74
CA LEU A 63 2.79 9.64 2.82
C LEU A 63 3.71 8.48 3.24
N SER A 64 4.94 8.78 3.65
CA SER A 64 5.88 7.79 4.19
C SER A 64 5.31 7.11 5.44
N LEU A 65 4.68 7.87 6.34
CA LEU A 65 4.07 7.35 7.55
C LEU A 65 2.83 6.49 7.25
N ILE A 66 1.99 6.91 6.31
CA ILE A 66 0.85 6.11 5.82
C ILE A 66 1.35 4.78 5.26
N TYR A 67 2.32 4.83 4.35
CA TYR A 67 2.89 3.64 3.73
C TYR A 67 3.54 2.72 4.77
N PHE A 68 4.35 3.28 5.69
CA PHE A 68 4.92 2.55 6.82
C PHE A 68 3.86 1.84 7.66
N ALA A 69 2.75 2.52 7.99
CA ALA A 69 1.71 1.97 8.84
C ALA A 69 0.92 0.83 8.16
N ILE A 70 0.71 0.91 6.83
CA ILE A 70 0.10 -0.17 6.04
C ILE A 70 1.06 -1.35 5.90
N VAL A 71 2.32 -1.08 5.56
CA VAL A 71 3.36 -2.10 5.34
C VAL A 71 3.77 -2.80 6.65
N MET A 72 3.66 -2.12 7.80
CA MET A 72 3.81 -2.74 9.12
C MET A 72 2.81 -3.89 9.32
N GLY A 73 1.53 -3.66 9.03
CA GLY A 73 0.52 -4.73 9.08
C GLY A 73 0.80 -5.84 8.06
N LEU A 74 1.27 -5.49 6.86
CA LEU A 74 1.62 -6.45 5.81
C LEU A 74 2.73 -7.41 6.26
N TYR A 75 3.86 -6.87 6.73
CA TYR A 75 4.98 -7.68 7.21
C TYR A 75 4.61 -8.46 8.46
N GLY A 76 3.81 -7.85 9.33
CA GLY A 76 3.19 -8.52 10.47
C GLY A 76 2.47 -9.81 10.09
N ILE A 77 1.47 -9.74 9.20
CA ILE A 77 0.78 -10.94 8.74
C ILE A 77 1.75 -11.88 8.03
N SER A 78 2.61 -11.37 7.14
CA SER A 78 3.51 -12.22 6.34
C SER A 78 4.41 -13.11 7.19
N PHE A 79 4.93 -12.60 8.29
CA PHE A 79 5.84 -13.35 9.16
C PHE A 79 5.11 -14.22 10.19
N TRP A 80 3.99 -13.77 10.75
CA TRP A 80 3.31 -14.49 11.84
C TRP A 80 2.10 -15.32 11.40
N LEU A 81 1.59 -15.16 10.18
CA LEU A 81 0.47 -15.96 9.69
C LEU A 81 0.72 -17.47 9.76
N PRO A 82 1.89 -18.01 9.32
CA PRO A 82 2.15 -19.44 9.44
C PRO A 82 2.16 -19.91 10.90
N GLN A 83 2.69 -19.09 11.81
CA GLN A 83 2.71 -19.38 13.24
C GLN A 83 1.30 -19.38 13.84
N ILE A 84 0.46 -18.41 13.48
CA ILE A 84 -0.95 -18.35 13.92
C ILE A 84 -1.70 -19.60 13.46
N ILE A 85 -1.52 -20.03 12.20
CA ILE A 85 -2.14 -21.26 11.68
C ILE A 85 -1.65 -22.49 12.45
N LYS A 86 -0.34 -22.56 12.74
CA LYS A 86 0.27 -23.65 13.51
C LYS A 86 -0.31 -23.77 14.91
N GLU A 87 -0.51 -22.65 15.59
CA GLU A 87 -1.00 -22.59 16.97
C GLU A 87 -2.52 -22.79 17.08
N THR A 88 -3.29 -22.48 16.02
CA THR A 88 -4.77 -22.42 16.11
C THR A 88 -5.53 -23.41 15.22
N ILE A 89 -4.92 -23.95 14.16
CA ILE A 89 -5.60 -24.79 13.17
C ILE A 89 -4.95 -26.17 13.07
N THR A 90 -3.66 -26.25 12.70
CA THR A 90 -3.01 -27.52 12.41
C THR A 90 -1.49 -27.45 12.59
N PRO A 91 -0.85 -28.49 13.18
CA PRO A 91 0.60 -28.57 13.27
C PRO A 91 1.27 -29.05 11.96
N ASP A 92 0.52 -29.54 10.97
CA ASP A 92 1.07 -30.06 9.71
C ASP A 92 1.65 -28.94 8.83
N GLU A 93 2.95 -29.03 8.54
CA GLU A 93 3.70 -28.02 7.78
C GLU A 93 3.20 -27.87 6.34
N LYS A 94 2.78 -28.96 5.71
CA LYS A 94 2.22 -28.94 4.34
C LYS A 94 0.88 -28.21 4.32
N ALA A 95 0.00 -28.53 5.26
CA ALA A 95 -1.26 -27.84 5.42
C ALA A 95 -1.08 -26.34 5.75
N ILE A 96 -0.13 -25.97 6.62
CA ILE A 96 0.16 -24.56 6.93
C ILE A 96 0.48 -23.78 5.65
N GLY A 97 1.32 -24.31 4.77
CA GLY A 97 1.65 -23.68 3.49
C GLY A 97 0.44 -23.48 2.58
N LEU A 98 -0.43 -24.50 2.47
CA LEU A 98 -1.63 -24.41 1.64
C LEU A 98 -2.67 -23.44 2.21
N ILE A 99 -2.88 -23.48 3.54
CA ILE A 99 -3.84 -22.62 4.25
C ILE A 99 -3.38 -21.16 4.22
N SER A 100 -2.08 -20.90 4.40
CA SER A 100 -1.53 -19.54 4.35
C SER A 100 -1.61 -18.90 2.96
N ALA A 101 -1.77 -19.68 1.88
CA ALA A 101 -2.03 -19.13 0.55
C ALA A 101 -3.44 -18.52 0.41
N VAL A 102 -4.42 -18.98 1.19
CA VAL A 102 -5.83 -18.56 1.08
C VAL A 102 -6.02 -17.06 1.32
N PRO A 103 -5.51 -16.45 2.40
CA PRO A 103 -5.61 -15.00 2.61
C PRO A 103 -5.01 -14.17 1.47
N TRP A 104 -3.92 -14.63 0.86
CA TRP A 104 -3.27 -13.92 -0.26
C TRP A 104 -4.08 -14.00 -1.55
N LEU A 105 -4.70 -15.15 -1.84
CA LEU A 105 -5.59 -15.31 -3.01
C LEU A 105 -6.84 -14.44 -2.90
N VAL A 106 -7.50 -14.45 -1.73
CA VAL A 106 -8.64 -13.58 -1.44
C VAL A 106 -8.24 -12.11 -1.59
N SER A 107 -7.07 -11.78 -1.04
CA SER A 107 -6.54 -10.44 -1.10
C SER A 107 -6.21 -9.97 -2.52
N ALA A 108 -5.73 -10.85 -3.39
CA ALA A 108 -5.45 -10.53 -4.79
C ALA A 108 -6.74 -10.15 -5.54
N ALA A 109 -7.82 -10.92 -5.34
CA ALA A 109 -9.13 -10.62 -5.92
C ALA A 109 -9.69 -9.28 -5.42
N ALA A 110 -9.65 -9.04 -4.10
CA ALA A 110 -10.10 -7.80 -3.49
C ALA A 110 -9.30 -6.58 -3.98
N MET A 111 -7.97 -6.73 -4.08
CA MET A 111 -7.07 -5.69 -4.57
C MET A 111 -7.41 -5.25 -5.99
N VAL A 112 -7.66 -6.21 -6.89
CA VAL A 112 -8.04 -5.94 -8.29
C VAL A 112 -9.41 -5.27 -8.35
N ALA A 113 -10.39 -5.77 -7.61
CA ALA A 113 -11.73 -5.20 -7.56
C ALA A 113 -11.70 -3.75 -7.05
N ASN A 114 -10.98 -3.48 -5.95
CA ASN A 114 -10.84 -2.13 -5.40
C ASN A 114 -10.07 -1.20 -6.36
N GLY A 115 -9.03 -1.68 -7.03
CA GLY A 115 -8.28 -0.92 -8.02
C GLY A 115 -9.15 -0.49 -9.20
N ILE A 116 -9.86 -1.43 -9.83
CA ILE A 116 -10.79 -1.14 -10.94
C ILE A 116 -11.88 -0.17 -10.49
N HIS A 117 -12.41 -0.35 -9.28
CA HIS A 117 -13.44 0.54 -8.77
C HIS A 117 -12.90 1.94 -8.51
N SER A 118 -11.69 2.06 -7.95
CA SER A 118 -11.00 3.34 -7.72
C SER A 118 -10.72 4.09 -9.01
N ASP A 119 -10.37 3.39 -10.08
CA ASP A 119 -10.12 4.02 -11.38
C ASP A 119 -11.40 4.54 -12.02
N ARG A 120 -12.55 3.89 -11.76
CA ARG A 120 -13.86 4.30 -12.27
C ARG A 120 -14.46 5.48 -11.50
N THR A 121 -14.32 5.52 -10.19
CA THR A 121 -14.90 6.58 -9.33
C THR A 121 -13.99 7.79 -9.23
N GLY A 122 -12.67 7.60 -9.33
CA GLY A 122 -11.68 8.64 -9.04
C GLY A 122 -11.53 8.98 -7.56
N GLU A 123 -12.33 8.38 -6.67
CA GLU A 123 -12.38 8.69 -5.23
C GLU A 123 -11.27 7.99 -4.43
N ARG A 124 -10.02 8.20 -4.84
CA ARG A 124 -8.82 7.52 -4.31
C ARG A 124 -8.71 7.55 -2.78
N ARG A 125 -9.18 8.65 -2.16
CA ARG A 125 -9.30 8.83 -0.70
C ARG A 125 -10.01 7.64 -0.04
N TRP A 126 -11.20 7.31 -0.52
CA TRP A 126 -12.06 6.28 0.09
C TRP A 126 -11.59 4.87 -0.26
N HIS A 127 -10.98 4.70 -1.43
CA HIS A 127 -10.38 3.43 -1.85
C HIS A 127 -9.08 3.07 -1.10
N ILE A 128 -8.52 3.98 -0.31
CA ILE A 128 -7.40 3.69 0.60
C ILE A 128 -7.91 3.62 2.04
N ALA A 129 -8.69 4.61 2.48
CA ALA A 129 -9.20 4.67 3.85
C ALA A 129 -10.17 3.53 4.16
N GLY A 130 -11.11 3.23 3.26
CA GLY A 130 -12.11 2.17 3.43
C GLY A 130 -11.48 0.79 3.64
N PRO A 131 -10.61 0.31 2.73
CA PRO A 131 -9.91 -0.95 2.91
C PRO A 131 -9.00 -0.98 4.14
N SER A 132 -8.37 0.15 4.50
CA SER A 132 -7.58 0.24 5.75
C SER A 132 -8.47 0.09 7.00
N LEU A 133 -9.68 0.64 6.99
CA LEU A 133 -10.66 0.46 8.07
C LEU A 133 -11.19 -0.98 8.13
N ILE A 134 -11.43 -1.61 6.98
CA ILE A 134 -11.79 -3.04 6.92
C ILE A 134 -10.68 -3.87 7.57
N GLY A 135 -9.41 -3.61 7.23
CA GLY A 135 -8.28 -4.29 7.85
C GLY A 135 -8.15 -4.02 9.34
N THR A 136 -8.43 -2.78 9.78
CA THR A 136 -8.47 -2.39 11.20
C THR A 136 -9.47 -3.24 11.97
N VAL A 137 -10.72 -3.31 11.49
CA VAL A 137 -11.80 -4.08 12.12
C VAL A 137 -11.48 -5.56 12.08
N ALA A 138 -10.97 -6.08 10.97
CA ALA A 138 -10.60 -7.48 10.82
C ALA A 138 -9.50 -7.90 11.82
N PHE A 139 -8.52 -7.03 12.11
CA PHE A 139 -7.56 -7.31 13.16
C PHE A 139 -8.16 -7.27 14.56
N LEU A 140 -9.06 -6.32 14.84
CA LEU A 140 -9.76 -6.28 16.14
C LEU A 140 -10.62 -7.53 16.37
N VAL A 141 -11.34 -7.97 15.34
CA VAL A 141 -12.16 -9.19 15.39
C VAL A 141 -11.28 -10.42 15.59
N SER A 142 -10.14 -10.51 14.89
CA SER A 142 -9.17 -11.60 15.06
C SER A 142 -8.53 -11.63 16.46
N ALA A 143 -8.44 -10.48 17.13
CA ALA A 143 -7.91 -10.37 18.48
C ALA A 143 -8.90 -10.83 19.57
N MET A 144 -10.17 -11.07 19.22
CA MET A 144 -11.18 -11.51 20.19
C MET A 144 -10.96 -12.97 20.60
N PRO A 145 -11.04 -13.32 21.91
CA PRO A 145 -10.81 -14.69 22.37
C PRO A 145 -11.75 -15.75 21.76
N SER A 146 -12.93 -15.34 21.32
CA SER A 146 -13.93 -16.22 20.68
C SER A 146 -13.65 -16.50 19.19
N VAL A 147 -12.71 -15.78 18.57
CA VAL A 147 -12.42 -15.84 17.13
C VAL A 147 -11.08 -16.57 16.94
N THR A 148 -11.11 -17.89 16.97
CA THR A 148 -9.91 -18.74 16.85
C THR A 148 -10.01 -19.72 15.68
N GLY A 149 -8.88 -20.34 15.32
CA GLY A 149 -8.79 -21.31 14.24
C GLY A 149 -9.28 -20.76 12.91
N TRP A 150 -10.24 -21.45 12.29
CA TRP A 150 -10.79 -21.07 10.98
C TRP A 150 -11.48 -19.71 10.96
N TYR A 151 -12.12 -19.29 12.05
CA TYR A 151 -12.74 -17.96 12.14
C TYR A 151 -11.68 -16.85 12.22
N GLY A 152 -10.58 -17.10 12.95
CA GLY A 152 -9.41 -16.23 12.96
C GLY A 152 -8.80 -16.09 11.58
N LEU A 153 -8.63 -17.19 10.85
CA LEU A 153 -8.14 -17.19 9.47
C LEU A 153 -9.06 -16.38 8.54
N LEU A 154 -10.38 -16.56 8.65
CA LEU A 154 -11.34 -15.78 7.88
C LEU A 154 -11.18 -14.29 8.15
N SER A 155 -11.01 -13.89 9.41
CA SER A 155 -10.72 -12.50 9.78
C SER A 155 -9.41 -12.02 9.16
N LEU A 156 -8.36 -12.85 9.17
CA LEU A 156 -7.08 -12.50 8.53
C LEU A 156 -7.19 -12.38 7.01
N CYS A 157 -8.09 -13.10 6.33
CA CYS A 157 -8.39 -12.89 4.91
C CYS A 157 -8.94 -11.48 4.65
N PHE A 158 -9.82 -10.96 5.51
CA PHE A 158 -10.31 -9.59 5.40
C PHE A 158 -9.20 -8.57 5.73
N ALA A 159 -8.32 -8.90 6.69
CA ALA A 159 -7.17 -8.05 7.02
C ALA A 159 -6.19 -7.93 5.84
N THR A 160 -5.77 -9.04 5.24
CA THR A 160 -4.89 -9.02 4.06
C THR A 160 -5.54 -8.31 2.88
N ALA A 161 -6.82 -8.60 2.60
CA ALA A 161 -7.59 -7.94 1.56
C ALA A 161 -7.63 -6.42 1.74
N GLY A 162 -7.88 -5.94 2.96
CA GLY A 162 -7.86 -4.53 3.30
C GLY A 162 -6.49 -3.89 3.05
N ILE A 163 -5.42 -4.54 3.51
CA ILE A 163 -4.03 -4.06 3.36
C ILE A 163 -3.63 -3.96 1.89
N MET A 164 -3.80 -5.03 1.09
CA MET A 164 -3.36 -5.01 -0.31
C MET A 164 -4.21 -4.08 -1.16
N SER A 165 -5.51 -3.99 -0.88
CA SER A 165 -6.40 -3.04 -1.58
C SER A 165 -6.06 -1.59 -1.27
N ALA A 166 -5.68 -1.28 -0.02
CA ALA A 166 -5.18 0.05 0.33
C ALA A 166 -3.84 0.34 -0.36
N LEU A 167 -2.92 -0.64 -0.41
CA LEU A 167 -1.61 -0.50 -1.05
C LEU A 167 -1.69 -0.27 -2.56
N SER A 168 -2.61 -0.94 -3.26
CA SER A 168 -2.76 -0.77 -4.71
C SER A 168 -3.17 0.65 -5.06
N CYS A 169 -4.11 1.23 -4.31
CA CYS A 169 -4.57 2.59 -4.53
C CYS A 169 -3.60 3.65 -3.98
N PHE A 170 -2.80 3.33 -2.95
CA PHE A 170 -1.88 4.28 -2.31
C PHE A 170 -0.89 4.92 -3.29
N TRP A 171 -0.35 4.16 -4.24
CA TRP A 171 0.64 4.66 -5.20
C TRP A 171 0.12 5.71 -6.19
N SER A 172 -1.20 5.92 -6.23
CA SER A 172 -1.81 7.05 -6.95
C SER A 172 -1.66 8.40 -6.23
N LEU A 173 -1.37 8.42 -4.92
CA LEU A 173 -1.23 9.66 -4.14
C LEU A 173 0.10 10.39 -4.38
N PRO A 174 1.29 9.74 -4.27
CA PRO A 174 2.56 10.44 -4.47
C PRO A 174 2.68 11.05 -5.87
N SER A 175 2.21 10.33 -6.89
CA SER A 175 2.21 10.77 -8.30
C SER A 175 1.22 11.90 -8.59
N GLY A 176 0.19 12.08 -7.75
CA GLY A 176 -0.72 13.21 -7.81
C GLY A 176 -0.17 14.49 -7.17
N ILE A 177 0.69 14.35 -6.15
CA ILE A 177 1.22 15.48 -5.35
C ILE A 177 2.56 16.01 -5.88
N LEU A 178 3.32 15.16 -6.58
CA LEU A 178 4.67 15.48 -7.06
C LEU A 178 4.75 15.30 -8.58
N SER A 179 5.59 16.11 -9.22
CA SER A 179 5.92 16.03 -10.65
C SER A 179 7.44 15.98 -10.87
N GLY A 180 7.85 15.47 -12.02
CA GLY A 180 9.25 15.44 -12.45
C GLY A 180 10.19 14.70 -11.48
N THR A 181 11.40 15.25 -11.30
CA THR A 181 12.46 14.63 -10.48
C THR A 181 12.13 14.56 -8.99
N ALA A 182 11.36 15.53 -8.45
CA ALA A 182 10.86 15.47 -7.08
C ALA A 182 9.91 14.29 -6.83
N ALA A 183 9.12 13.89 -7.83
CA ALA A 183 8.23 12.73 -7.72
C ALA A 183 9.03 11.43 -7.55
N ALA A 184 10.05 11.22 -8.38
CA ALA A 184 10.93 10.06 -8.28
C ALA A 184 11.64 10.02 -6.92
N ALA A 185 12.20 11.14 -6.47
CA ALA A 185 12.87 11.23 -5.16
C ALA A 185 11.90 11.00 -3.99
N GLY A 186 10.69 11.55 -4.05
CA GLY A 186 9.65 11.36 -3.04
C GLY A 186 9.15 9.91 -2.98
N ILE A 187 8.91 9.28 -4.14
CA ILE A 187 8.53 7.87 -4.23
C ILE A 187 9.63 6.98 -3.64
N ALA A 188 10.90 7.25 -3.97
CA ALA A 188 12.02 6.53 -3.41
C ALA A 188 12.08 6.67 -1.88
N LEU A 189 11.92 7.90 -1.35
CA LEU A 189 11.90 8.16 0.08
C LEU A 189 10.76 7.42 0.80
N VAL A 190 9.53 7.52 0.26
CA VAL A 190 8.36 6.81 0.80
C VAL A 190 8.61 5.31 0.83
N ASN A 191 9.13 4.74 -0.26
CA ASN A 191 9.42 3.32 -0.35
C ASN A 191 10.51 2.88 0.65
N SER A 192 11.62 3.62 0.73
CA SER A 192 12.71 3.34 1.66
C SER A 192 12.26 3.43 3.13
N PHE A 193 11.51 4.49 3.47
CA PHE A 193 11.03 4.67 4.84
C PHE A 193 9.99 3.60 5.20
N GLY A 194 9.03 3.32 4.33
CA GLY A 194 8.02 2.30 4.62
C GLY A 194 8.59 0.89 4.70
N ASN A 195 9.59 0.54 3.90
CA ASN A 195 10.25 -0.77 4.02
C ASN A 195 11.04 -0.93 5.32
N THR A 196 11.38 0.17 6.01
CA THR A 196 11.95 0.09 7.37
C THR A 196 10.95 -0.56 8.35
N ALA A 197 9.64 -0.53 8.06
CA ALA A 197 8.64 -1.29 8.80
C ALA A 197 8.91 -2.81 8.78
N GLY A 198 9.56 -3.34 7.75
CA GLY A 198 9.93 -4.75 7.67
C GLY A 198 11.00 -5.17 8.68
N TYR A 199 11.79 -4.22 9.17
CA TYR A 199 12.72 -4.42 10.28
C TYR A 199 12.06 -4.15 11.64
N VAL A 200 11.30 -3.05 11.73
CA VAL A 200 10.67 -2.59 12.98
C VAL A 200 9.53 -3.53 13.41
N SER A 201 8.71 -4.01 12.47
CA SER A 201 7.56 -4.87 12.78
C SER A 201 7.99 -6.14 13.50
N PRO A 202 8.94 -6.97 13.00
CA PRO A 202 9.40 -8.14 13.74
C PRO A 202 9.96 -7.87 15.13
N GLN A 203 10.71 -6.78 15.30
CA GLN A 203 11.27 -6.43 16.60
C GLN A 203 10.19 -6.07 17.61
N ILE A 204 9.26 -5.20 17.24
CA ILE A 204 8.15 -4.81 18.13
C ILE A 204 7.27 -6.03 18.44
N VAL A 205 6.98 -6.85 17.44
CA VAL A 205 6.20 -8.09 17.64
C VAL A 205 6.91 -9.02 18.63
N GLY A 206 8.22 -9.24 18.47
CA GLY A 206 9.01 -10.04 19.40
C GLY A 206 8.93 -9.51 20.83
N ILE A 207 9.21 -8.22 21.04
CA ILE A 207 9.16 -7.56 22.36
C ILE A 207 7.78 -7.71 23.00
N ILE A 208 6.72 -7.44 22.24
CA ILE A 208 5.34 -7.55 22.73
C ILE A 208 5.03 -8.99 23.12
N ARG A 209 5.41 -9.96 22.29
CA ARG A 209 5.16 -11.37 22.57
C ARG A 209 5.91 -11.84 23.80
N ASP A 210 7.19 -11.49 23.93
CA ASP A 210 8.00 -11.88 25.08
C ASP A 210 7.47 -11.27 26.38
N ALA A 211 6.97 -10.03 26.34
CA ALA A 211 6.36 -9.36 27.49
C ALA A 211 4.96 -9.89 27.86
N THR A 212 4.25 -10.53 26.93
CA THR A 212 2.83 -10.92 27.09
C THR A 212 2.60 -12.43 27.10
N GLY A 213 3.65 -13.21 27.36
CA GLY A 213 3.56 -14.67 27.44
C GLY A 213 3.34 -15.34 26.08
N HIS A 214 3.98 -14.82 25.04
CA HIS A 214 3.94 -15.25 23.64
C HIS A 214 2.59 -15.11 22.92
N SER A 215 1.64 -14.38 23.50
CA SER A 215 0.31 -14.13 22.92
C SER A 215 0.36 -13.27 21.66
N MET A 216 -0.42 -13.65 20.65
CA MET A 216 -0.60 -12.86 19.42
C MET A 216 -1.63 -11.74 19.55
N VAL A 217 -2.49 -11.78 20.57
CA VAL A 217 -3.59 -10.81 20.72
C VAL A 217 -3.09 -9.35 20.79
N PRO A 218 -2.06 -9.00 21.60
CA PRO A 218 -1.56 -7.62 21.66
C PRO A 218 -0.90 -7.17 20.35
N VAL A 219 -0.34 -8.11 19.58
CA VAL A 219 0.25 -7.86 18.27
C VAL A 219 -0.82 -7.50 17.24
N LEU A 220 -1.97 -8.19 17.27
CA LEU A 220 -3.10 -7.87 16.40
C LEU A 220 -3.68 -6.48 16.71
N TYR A 221 -3.70 -6.06 17.98
CA TYR A 221 -4.06 -4.69 18.35
C TYR A 221 -3.08 -3.64 17.80
N LEU A 222 -1.77 -3.94 17.80
CA LEU A 222 -0.78 -3.06 17.18
C LEU A 222 -1.04 -2.88 15.67
N PHE A 223 -1.27 -3.97 14.94
CA PHE A 223 -1.55 -3.89 13.50
C PHE A 223 -2.88 -3.21 13.20
N SER A 224 -3.89 -3.41 14.06
CA SER A 224 -5.14 -2.66 13.97
C SER A 224 -4.90 -1.16 14.15
N ALA A 225 -4.15 -0.76 15.17
CA ALA A 225 -3.82 0.64 15.43
C ALA A 225 -3.03 1.26 14.27
N SER A 226 -2.08 0.52 13.68
CA SER A 226 -1.31 1.02 12.53
C SER A 226 -2.20 1.29 11.31
N LEU A 227 -3.11 0.36 10.97
CA LEU A 227 -4.06 0.58 9.86
C LEU A 227 -5.06 1.68 10.14
N LEU A 228 -5.48 1.85 11.39
CA LEU A 228 -6.35 2.95 11.79
C LEU A 228 -5.64 4.30 11.60
N ILE A 229 -4.37 4.40 12.03
CA ILE A 229 -3.54 5.58 11.81
C ILE A 229 -3.41 5.86 10.30
N ALA A 230 -3.15 4.84 9.48
CA ALA A 230 -3.09 5.00 8.02
C ALA A 230 -4.40 5.56 7.46
N ALA A 231 -5.55 4.98 7.84
CA ALA A 231 -6.86 5.45 7.39
C ALA A 231 -7.11 6.92 7.77
N ILE A 232 -6.82 7.28 9.03
CA ILE A 232 -6.98 8.63 9.54
C ILE A 232 -6.09 9.61 8.77
N LEU A 233 -4.80 9.31 8.62
CA LEU A 233 -3.84 10.16 7.92
C LEU A 233 -4.21 10.35 6.44
N VAL A 234 -4.67 9.29 5.78
CA VAL A 234 -5.16 9.37 4.39
C VAL A 234 -6.34 10.34 4.30
N LEU A 235 -7.32 10.22 5.21
CA LEU A 235 -8.47 11.13 5.24
C LEU A 235 -8.07 12.58 5.50
N PHE A 236 -7.01 12.83 6.26
CA PHE A 236 -6.49 14.18 6.48
C PHE A 236 -5.70 14.75 5.29
N VAL A 237 -4.80 13.97 4.70
CA VAL A 237 -3.93 14.42 3.58
C VAL A 237 -4.72 14.66 2.30
N THR A 238 -5.80 13.90 2.10
CA THR A 238 -6.64 13.99 0.90
C THR A 238 -7.85 14.92 1.07
N ARG A 239 -7.96 15.64 2.19
CA ARG A 239 -8.88 16.78 2.27
C ARG A 239 -8.39 17.87 1.33
N GLU A 240 -9.08 18.05 0.22
CA GLU A 240 -9.02 19.32 -0.51
C GLU A 240 -9.41 20.43 0.49
N PRO A 241 -8.71 21.57 0.51
CA PRO A 241 -9.18 22.72 1.26
C PRO A 241 -10.57 23.03 0.71
N ALA A 242 -11.59 22.91 1.56
CA ALA A 242 -12.93 23.36 1.22
C ALA A 242 -12.79 24.79 0.73
N GLY A 243 -13.15 25.03 -0.53
CA GLY A 243 -13.01 26.32 -1.18
C GLY A 243 -13.54 27.43 -0.29
N GLY A 244 -12.64 28.37 0.01
CA GLY A 244 -12.96 29.74 0.42
C GLY A 244 -12.61 30.65 -0.73
#